data_AF-A0A8C5RR18-F1
#
_entry.id   AF-A0A8C5RR18-F1
#
_cell.length_a   1.000
_cell.length_b   1.000
_cell.length_c   1.000
_cell.angle_alpha   90.00
_cell.angle_beta   90.00
_cell.angle_gamma   90.00
#
_symmetry.space_group_name_H-M   'P 1'
#
loop_
_entity.id
_entity.type
_entity.pdbx_description
1 polymer ?
#
loop_
_entity_poly.entity_id
_entity_poly.type
_entity_poly.pdbx_seq_one_letter_code
_entity_poly.pdbx_strand_id
1 'polypeptide(L)'
;MYNRVRIVLMDDAVDCLMSFSDFLFAFQIQFYYSEFIENVAAIYQELLTGKNPNTVIVPTSSSGQHRSRQTLSECSPVDRVEASSFYQCLESLCDKSKYSCPPATVLKEILSNVQRVTFYGFLMALAKHHGINKALGALPEKAELLFDPVMDQELEKLIASISGLSVSNSSATGDATNLPSRASPRICSLWRPLHQRRKVDTESDGSTEETDSSEN
;
A
#
# COMPACT_ATOMS: atom_id res chain seq x y z
N MET A 1 -14.92 -5.55 -19.56
CA MET A 1 -13.66 -6.09 -19.00
C MET A 1 -13.47 -5.46 -17.63
N TYR A 2 -13.50 -6.25 -16.56
CA TYR A 2 -13.11 -5.78 -15.22
C TYR A 2 -11.59 -5.89 -15.11
N ASN A 3 -10.88 -4.78 -15.23
CA ASN A 3 -9.45 -4.74 -14.89
C ASN A 3 -9.33 -4.79 -13.37
N ARG A 4 -9.27 -5.99 -12.81
CA ARG A 4 -9.02 -6.19 -11.38
C ARG A 4 -7.51 -6.14 -11.15
N VAL A 5 -7.02 -5.03 -10.61
CA VAL A 5 -5.62 -4.92 -10.18
C VAL A 5 -5.50 -5.62 -8.81
N ARG A 6 -4.88 -6.80 -8.77
CA ARG A 6 -4.46 -7.41 -7.49
C ARG A 6 -3.17 -6.73 -7.07
N ILE A 7 -3.19 -6.03 -5.94
CA ILE A 7 -1.97 -5.50 -5.35
C ILE A 7 -1.30 -6.68 -4.65
N VAL A 8 -0.30 -7.28 -5.31
CA VAL A 8 0.35 -8.50 -4.81
C VAL A 8 1.04 -8.25 -3.46
N LEU A 9 1.50 -7.00 -3.23
CA LEU A 9 2.03 -6.55 -1.94
C LEU A 9 1.01 -6.57 -0.78
N MET A 10 -0.30 -6.56 -1.06
CA MET A 10 -1.33 -6.59 -0.01
C MET A 10 -1.84 -7.99 0.35
N ASP A 11 -1.74 -8.96 -0.57
CA ASP A 11 -2.21 -10.35 -0.32
C ASP A 11 -1.30 -11.07 0.71
N ASP A 12 0.00 -10.72 0.76
CA ASP A 12 0.98 -11.26 1.72
C ASP A 12 1.17 -10.39 2.99
N ALA A 13 0.61 -9.18 3.02
CA ALA A 13 0.82 -8.21 4.10
C ALA A 13 -0.29 -8.21 5.15
N VAL A 14 -1.09 -9.28 5.23
CA VAL A 14 -2.26 -9.37 6.12
C VAL A 14 -1.91 -9.11 7.60
N ASP A 15 -0.63 -9.28 7.97
CA ASP A 15 -0.10 -9.05 9.31
C ASP A 15 0.98 -7.94 9.40
N CYS A 16 1.30 -7.23 8.30
CA CYS A 16 2.33 -6.19 8.26
C CYS A 16 1.75 -4.82 7.91
N LEU A 17 1.66 -3.93 8.90
CA LEU A 17 1.31 -2.54 8.66
C LEU A 17 2.38 -1.88 7.76
N MET A 18 1.97 -1.50 6.55
CA MET A 18 2.78 -0.73 5.61
C MET A 18 2.57 0.77 5.86
N SER A 19 3.64 1.56 5.86
CA SER A 19 3.48 3.02 5.92
C SER A 19 2.75 3.53 4.67
N PHE A 20 1.98 4.61 4.79
CA PHE A 20 1.29 5.21 3.63
C PHE A 20 2.26 5.56 2.50
N SER A 21 3.44 6.09 2.85
CA SER A 21 4.49 6.38 1.87
C SER A 21 4.95 5.12 1.14
N ASP A 22 5.25 4.04 1.88
CA ASP A 22 5.66 2.80 1.25
C ASP A 22 4.55 2.27 0.34
N PHE A 23 3.27 2.33 0.77
CA PHE A 23 2.13 1.94 -0.06
C PHE A 23 2.09 2.69 -1.38
N LEU A 24 2.28 4.01 -1.38
CA LEU A 24 2.27 4.79 -2.63
C LEU A 24 3.38 4.38 -3.59
N PHE A 25 4.60 4.17 -3.08
CA PHE A 25 5.71 3.71 -3.93
C PHE A 25 5.53 2.27 -4.42
N ALA A 26 5.02 1.39 -3.57
CA ALA A 26 4.61 0.03 -3.95
C ALA A 26 3.55 0.06 -5.06
N PHE A 27 2.55 0.93 -4.92
CA PHE A 27 1.48 1.10 -5.90
C PHE A 27 2.03 1.62 -7.23
N GLN A 28 2.95 2.59 -7.20
CA GLN A 28 3.65 3.09 -8.39
C GLN A 28 4.39 1.95 -9.13
N ILE A 29 5.14 1.11 -8.39
CA ILE A 29 5.83 -0.05 -8.96
C ILE A 29 4.84 -1.04 -9.56
N GLN A 30 3.78 -1.40 -8.81
CA GLN A 30 2.76 -2.35 -9.25
C GLN A 30 2.06 -1.91 -10.54
N PHE A 31 1.81 -0.61 -10.69
CA PHE A 31 1.13 -0.07 -11.86
C PHE A 31 2.06 0.05 -13.08
N TYR A 32 3.29 0.52 -12.88
CA TYR A 32 4.23 0.75 -13.98
C TYR A 32 4.85 -0.56 -14.51
N TYR A 33 5.10 -1.52 -13.63
CA TYR A 33 5.74 -2.80 -13.95
C TYR A 33 4.80 -3.99 -13.80
N SER A 34 3.49 -3.81 -14.04
CA SER A 34 2.46 -4.83 -13.79
C SER A 34 2.76 -6.18 -14.45
N GLU A 35 3.00 -6.20 -15.77
CA GLU A 35 3.32 -7.41 -16.53
C GLU A 35 4.64 -8.06 -16.08
N PHE A 36 5.64 -7.25 -15.74
CA PHE A 36 6.88 -7.75 -15.18
C PHE A 36 6.62 -8.46 -13.85
N ILE A 37 5.89 -7.82 -12.93
CA ILE A 37 5.62 -8.37 -11.60
C ILE A 37 4.80 -9.66 -11.67
N GLU A 38 3.84 -9.76 -12.60
CA GLU A 38 3.09 -11.00 -12.83
C GLU A 38 4.00 -12.16 -13.26
N ASN A 39 4.92 -11.92 -14.19
CA ASN A 39 5.89 -12.93 -14.63
C ASN A 39 6.89 -13.28 -13.53
N VAL A 40 7.36 -12.29 -12.76
CA VAL A 40 8.27 -12.52 -11.64
C VAL A 40 7.60 -13.31 -10.52
N ALA A 41 6.31 -13.10 -10.27
CA ALA A 41 5.54 -13.92 -9.33
C ALA A 41 5.50 -15.39 -9.77
N ALA A 42 5.29 -15.66 -11.07
CA ALA A 42 5.31 -17.01 -11.61
C ALA A 42 6.68 -17.68 -11.44
N ILE A 43 7.77 -16.97 -11.75
CA ILE A 43 9.16 -17.45 -11.54
C ILE A 43 9.41 -17.75 -10.06
N TYR A 44 9.01 -16.85 -9.17
CA TYR A 44 9.21 -17.02 -7.73
C TYR A 44 8.51 -18.27 -7.21
N GLN A 45 7.27 -18.52 -7.65
CA GLN A 45 6.51 -19.72 -7.30
C GLN A 45 7.13 -21.00 -7.90
N GLU A 46 7.67 -20.94 -9.12
CA GLU A 46 8.39 -22.07 -9.72
C GLU A 46 9.65 -22.44 -8.93
N LEU A 47 10.40 -21.43 -8.49
CA LEU A 47 11.59 -21.61 -7.65
C LEU A 47 11.25 -22.17 -6.27
N LEU A 48 10.14 -21.73 -5.65
CA LEU A 48 9.67 -22.30 -4.38
C LEU A 48 9.25 -23.77 -4.51
N THR A 49 8.57 -24.12 -5.60
CA THR A 49 8.11 -25.49 -5.84
C THR A 49 9.22 -26.44 -6.31
N GLY A 50 10.44 -25.93 -6.53
CA GLY A 50 11.60 -26.72 -6.86
C GLY A 50 11.50 -27.42 -8.22
N LYS A 51 10.67 -26.91 -9.14
CA LYS A 51 10.59 -27.41 -10.52
C LYS A 51 11.84 -27.03 -11.29
N ASN A 52 12.95 -27.68 -10.97
CA ASN A 52 14.12 -27.68 -11.82
C ASN A 52 13.95 -28.82 -12.87
N PRO A 53 14.30 -28.61 -14.14
CA PRO A 53 14.17 -29.63 -15.20
C PRO A 53 15.10 -30.85 -15.03
N ASN A 54 15.98 -30.84 -14.03
CA ASN A 54 16.89 -31.91 -13.62
C ASN A 54 16.44 -32.65 -12.35
N THR A 55 15.19 -32.47 -11.89
CA THR A 55 14.67 -33.21 -10.74
C THR A 55 14.39 -34.65 -11.16
N VAL A 56 15.35 -35.54 -10.90
CA VAL A 56 15.19 -36.98 -11.08
C VAL A 56 14.19 -37.49 -10.05
N ILE A 57 12.96 -37.74 -10.48
CA ILE A 57 11.98 -38.45 -9.68
C ILE A 57 12.37 -39.93 -9.73
N VAL A 58 13.03 -40.42 -8.68
CA VAL A 58 13.28 -41.85 -8.52
C VAL A 58 11.95 -42.49 -8.08
N PRO A 59 11.40 -43.48 -8.81
CA PRO A 59 10.24 -44.21 -8.35
C PRO A 59 10.64 -45.07 -7.15
N THR A 60 10.46 -44.57 -5.93
CA THR A 60 10.50 -45.42 -4.75
C THR A 60 9.17 -46.16 -4.68
N SER A 61 9.18 -47.44 -5.05
CA SER A 61 8.06 -48.36 -4.84
C SER A 61 7.79 -48.53 -3.34
N SER A 62 6.96 -47.66 -2.74
CA SER A 62 6.35 -47.93 -1.44
C SER A 62 4.89 -48.34 -1.64
N SER A 63 4.61 -49.62 -1.43
CA SER A 63 3.26 -50.14 -1.22
C SER A 63 2.62 -49.42 -0.03
N GLY A 64 1.44 -48.84 -0.22
CA GLY A 64 0.59 -48.40 0.89
C GLY A 64 -0.07 -47.04 0.67
N GLN A 65 -1.39 -47.02 0.75
CA GLN A 65 -2.28 -45.90 0.53
C GLN A 65 -1.86 -44.61 1.27
N HIS A 66 -1.71 -43.51 0.53
CA HIS A 66 -2.18 -42.22 1.01
C HIS A 66 -2.52 -41.34 -0.20
N ARG A 67 -3.83 -41.21 -0.48
CA ARG A 67 -4.32 -40.04 -1.22
C ARG A 67 -4.05 -38.84 -0.31
N SER A 68 -2.86 -38.25 -0.42
CA SER A 68 -2.65 -36.92 0.12
C SER A 68 -3.44 -35.96 -0.77
N ARG A 69 -4.60 -35.55 -0.25
CA ARG A 69 -5.32 -34.38 -0.75
C ARG A 69 -4.28 -33.25 -0.76
N GLN A 70 -4.09 -32.60 -1.90
CA GLN A 70 -3.38 -31.32 -1.95
C GLN A 70 -4.17 -30.34 -1.07
N THR A 71 -3.83 -30.31 0.22
CA THR A 71 -4.15 -29.20 1.09
C THR A 71 -3.31 -28.05 0.56
N LEU A 72 -3.99 -27.01 0.08
CA LEU A 72 -3.47 -25.67 -0.11
C LEU A 72 -2.61 -25.36 1.12
N SER A 73 -1.29 -25.50 0.98
CA SER A 73 -0.39 -25.58 2.11
C SER A 73 -0.39 -24.23 2.80
N GLU A 74 -0.74 -24.25 4.08
CA GLU A 74 -0.53 -23.14 5.01
C GLU A 74 0.90 -22.61 4.85
N CYS A 75 0.99 -21.28 4.72
CA CYS A 75 2.21 -20.51 4.54
C CYS A 75 3.22 -20.89 5.64
N SER A 76 4.27 -21.63 5.27
CA SER A 76 5.34 -22.02 6.18
C SER A 76 6.41 -20.92 6.24
N PRO A 77 7.12 -20.73 7.37
CA PRO A 77 8.11 -19.66 7.54
C PRO A 77 9.40 -19.82 6.70
N VAL A 78 9.41 -20.71 5.69
CA VAL A 78 10.56 -21.07 4.86
C VAL A 78 10.38 -20.66 3.38
N ASP A 79 9.32 -19.92 3.03
CA ASP A 79 9.07 -19.42 1.66
C ASP A 79 10.03 -18.30 1.26
N ARG A 80 11.28 -18.66 1.00
CA ARG A 80 12.31 -17.79 0.42
C ARG A 80 13.00 -18.51 -0.70
N VAL A 81 13.41 -17.79 -1.73
CA VAL A 81 14.22 -18.33 -2.84
C VAL A 81 15.66 -17.87 -2.70
N GLU A 82 16.62 -18.66 -3.22
CA GLU A 82 18.01 -18.21 -3.33
C GLU A 82 18.10 -17.02 -4.29
N ALA A 83 18.70 -15.92 -3.83
CA ALA A 83 18.71 -14.65 -4.55
C ALA A 83 19.51 -14.73 -5.87
N SER A 84 20.58 -15.53 -5.89
CA SER A 84 21.40 -15.75 -7.08
C SER A 84 20.63 -16.46 -8.19
N SER A 85 19.95 -17.56 -7.86
CA SER A 85 19.09 -18.29 -8.80
C SER A 85 17.93 -17.43 -9.27
N PHE A 86 17.32 -16.66 -8.36
CA PHE A 86 16.25 -15.74 -8.71
C PHE A 86 16.73 -14.65 -9.69
N TYR A 87 17.87 -14.01 -9.43
CA TYR A 87 18.45 -13.01 -10.32
C TYR A 87 18.73 -13.56 -11.73
N GLN A 88 19.26 -14.78 -11.86
CA GLN A 88 19.50 -15.39 -13.17
C GLN A 88 18.21 -15.54 -14.00
N CYS A 89 17.12 -15.94 -13.35
CA CYS A 89 15.80 -16.01 -14.00
C CYS A 89 15.29 -14.62 -14.40
N LEU A 90 15.48 -13.61 -13.55
CA LEU A 90 15.09 -12.22 -13.84
C LEU A 90 15.86 -11.62 -15.00
N GLU A 91 17.18 -11.82 -15.04
CA GLU A 91 18.05 -11.34 -16.12
C GLU A 91 17.57 -11.91 -17.47
N SER A 92 17.33 -13.22 -17.51
CA SER A 92 16.77 -13.91 -18.68
C SER A 92 15.37 -13.43 -19.09
N LEU A 93 14.56 -13.01 -18.11
CA LEU A 93 13.22 -12.47 -18.34
C LEU A 93 13.30 -11.07 -18.97
N CYS A 94 14.15 -10.20 -18.44
CA CYS A 94 14.34 -8.84 -18.92
C CYS A 94 14.91 -8.79 -20.34
N ASP A 95 15.79 -9.72 -20.72
CA ASP A 95 16.33 -9.80 -22.08
C ASP A 95 15.29 -10.12 -23.15
N LYS A 96 14.18 -10.77 -22.75
CA LYS A 96 13.13 -11.27 -23.66
C LYS A 96 11.83 -10.48 -23.56
N SER A 97 11.76 -9.48 -22.68
CA SER A 97 10.52 -8.79 -22.36
C SER A 97 10.09 -7.83 -23.46
N LYS A 98 8.78 -7.70 -23.64
CA LYS A 98 8.14 -6.67 -24.50
C LYS A 98 7.54 -5.53 -23.69
N TYR A 99 7.62 -5.62 -22.37
CA TYR A 99 7.03 -4.73 -21.39
C TYR A 99 8.13 -4.04 -20.58
N SER A 100 7.78 -2.93 -19.92
CA SER A 100 8.70 -2.18 -19.06
C SER A 100 9.28 -3.09 -17.98
N CYS A 101 10.60 -3.01 -17.79
CA CYS A 101 11.33 -3.74 -16.76
C CYS A 101 12.23 -2.77 -15.98
N PRO A 102 12.43 -2.96 -14.67
CA PRO A 102 13.49 -2.25 -13.96
C PRO A 102 14.85 -2.53 -14.60
N PRO A 103 15.81 -1.58 -14.59
CA PRO A 103 17.13 -1.83 -15.14
C PRO A 103 17.82 -3.02 -14.47
N ALA A 104 18.44 -3.91 -15.25
CA ALA A 104 19.08 -5.13 -14.74
C ALA A 104 20.16 -4.84 -13.67
N THR A 105 20.85 -3.71 -13.79
CA THR A 105 21.82 -3.23 -12.79
C THR A 105 21.20 -3.04 -11.42
N VAL A 106 19.96 -2.51 -11.36
CA VAL A 106 19.23 -2.32 -10.11
C VAL A 106 18.77 -3.66 -9.53
N LEU A 107 18.28 -4.58 -10.37
CA LEU A 107 17.90 -5.92 -9.94
C LEU A 107 19.09 -6.66 -9.31
N LYS A 108 20.28 -6.52 -9.93
CA LYS A 108 21.52 -7.09 -9.43
C LYS A 108 21.91 -6.47 -8.09
N GLU A 109 21.86 -5.15 -7.98
CA GLU A 109 22.16 -4.43 -6.75
C GLU A 109 21.29 -4.92 -5.58
N ILE A 110 19.97 -4.99 -5.79
CA ILE A 110 19.00 -5.44 -4.78
C ILE A 110 19.29 -6.88 -4.32
N LEU A 111 19.58 -7.79 -5.25
CA LEU A 111 19.71 -9.21 -4.95
C LEU A 111 21.13 -9.63 -4.54
N SER A 112 22.16 -8.85 -4.88
CA SER A 112 23.56 -9.18 -4.58
C SER A 112 23.90 -9.17 -3.08
N ASN A 113 23.14 -8.43 -2.27
CA ASN A 113 23.40 -8.24 -0.85
C ASN A 113 22.65 -9.23 0.05
N VAL A 114 21.86 -10.13 -0.52
CA VAL A 114 21.03 -11.07 0.23
C VAL A 114 21.26 -12.48 -0.27
N GLN A 115 21.31 -13.46 0.63
CA GLN A 115 21.40 -14.87 0.23
C GLN A 115 20.04 -15.38 -0.23
N ARG A 116 18.99 -15.06 0.53
CA ARG A 116 17.61 -15.51 0.28
C ARG A 116 16.65 -14.35 0.36
N VAL A 117 15.63 -14.37 -0.48
CA VAL A 117 14.67 -13.26 -0.60
C VAL A 117 13.24 -13.80 -0.58
N THR A 118 12.34 -13.06 0.07
CA THR A 118 10.89 -13.26 -0.06
C THR A 118 10.36 -12.47 -1.24
N PHE A 119 9.25 -12.89 -1.85
CA PHE A 119 8.64 -12.13 -2.94
C PHE A 119 8.27 -10.71 -2.51
N TYR A 120 7.59 -10.59 -1.36
CA TYR A 120 7.31 -9.29 -0.72
C TYR A 120 8.57 -8.46 -0.48
N GLY A 121 9.63 -9.07 0.05
CA GLY A 121 10.90 -8.38 0.33
C GLY A 121 11.55 -7.83 -0.93
N PHE A 122 11.50 -8.59 -2.03
CA PHE A 122 11.97 -8.13 -3.33
C PHE A 122 11.15 -6.96 -3.86
N LEU A 123 9.81 -7.07 -3.87
CA LEU A 123 8.95 -5.97 -4.31
C LEU A 123 9.11 -4.71 -3.47
N MET A 124 9.30 -4.87 -2.16
CA MET A 124 9.57 -3.74 -1.26
C MET A 124 10.91 -3.08 -1.55
N ALA A 125 11.95 -3.86 -1.87
CA ALA A 125 13.24 -3.32 -2.26
C ALA A 125 13.14 -2.50 -3.56
N LEU A 126 12.36 -2.96 -4.54
CA LEU A 126 12.06 -2.18 -5.75
C LEU A 126 11.34 -0.87 -5.42
N ALA A 127 10.29 -0.93 -4.61
CA ALA A 127 9.51 0.24 -4.20
C ALA A 127 10.34 1.28 -3.44
N LYS A 128 11.36 0.85 -2.70
CA LYS A 128 12.24 1.74 -1.94
C LYS A 128 13.45 2.23 -2.73
N HIS A 129 13.68 1.73 -3.94
CA HIS A 129 14.85 2.07 -4.72
C HIS A 129 14.77 3.50 -5.27
N HIS A 130 15.60 4.41 -4.74
CA HIS A 130 15.59 5.82 -5.10
C HIS A 130 15.75 6.06 -6.61
N GLY A 131 16.68 5.35 -7.25
CA GLY A 131 16.90 5.49 -8.70
C GLY A 131 15.69 5.07 -9.55
N ILE A 132 14.90 4.10 -9.09
CA ILE A 132 13.68 3.70 -9.82
C ILE A 132 12.62 4.77 -9.61
N ASN A 133 12.39 5.20 -8.37
CA ASN A 133 11.37 6.21 -8.06
C ASN A 133 11.65 7.53 -8.77
N LYS A 134 12.91 7.95 -8.84
CA LYS A 134 13.33 9.14 -9.59
C LYS A 134 13.13 8.99 -11.10
N ALA A 135 13.38 7.81 -11.66
CA ALA A 135 13.18 7.55 -13.09
C ALA A 135 11.68 7.51 -13.46
N LEU A 136 10.83 6.99 -12.58
CA LEU A 136 9.38 6.96 -12.79
C LEU A 136 8.74 8.35 -12.61
N GLY A 137 9.21 9.13 -11.63
CA GLY A 137 8.86 10.54 -11.45
C GLY A 137 7.37 10.84 -11.18
N ALA A 138 6.54 9.83 -10.92
CA ALA A 138 5.11 10.03 -10.68
C ALA A 138 4.80 10.46 -9.24
N LEU A 139 5.73 10.26 -8.31
CA LEU A 139 5.65 10.67 -6.92
C LEU A 139 6.80 11.61 -6.56
N PRO A 140 6.58 12.56 -5.63
CA PRO A 140 7.65 13.39 -5.08
C PRO A 140 8.65 12.55 -4.29
N GLU A 141 9.76 13.17 -3.84
CA GLU A 141 10.68 12.48 -2.96
C GLU A 141 10.01 12.03 -1.67
N LYS A 142 10.48 10.92 -1.10
CA LYS A 142 9.85 10.32 0.09
C LYS A 142 9.77 11.29 1.28
N ALA A 143 10.75 12.17 1.44
CA ALA A 143 10.78 13.19 2.48
C ALA A 143 9.73 14.30 2.27
N GLU A 144 9.35 14.56 1.01
CA GLU A 144 8.39 15.60 0.65
C GLU A 144 6.94 15.09 0.63
N LEU A 145 6.75 13.77 0.52
CA LEU A 145 5.45 13.14 0.35
C LEU A 145 4.46 13.43 1.49
N LEU A 146 4.97 13.57 2.72
CA LEU A 146 4.18 13.86 3.92
C LEU A 146 4.46 15.25 4.49
N PHE A 147 5.17 16.09 3.75
CA PHE A 147 5.50 17.43 4.21
C PHE A 147 4.26 18.34 4.10
N ASP A 148 3.64 18.64 5.25
CA ASP A 148 2.51 19.56 5.34
C ASP A 148 2.74 20.57 6.46
N PRO A 149 3.40 21.72 6.16
CA PRO A 149 3.75 22.70 7.17
C PRO A 149 2.52 23.35 7.83
N VAL A 150 1.36 23.32 7.16
CA VAL A 150 0.12 23.87 7.72
C VAL A 150 -0.43 22.92 8.77
N MET A 151 -0.53 21.63 8.45
CA MET A 151 -0.95 20.61 9.43
C MET A 151 0.02 20.55 10.61
N ASP A 152 1.32 20.57 10.35
CA ASP A 152 2.35 20.53 11.40
C ASP A 152 2.20 21.72 12.36
N GLN A 153 1.98 22.93 11.82
CA GLN A 153 1.76 24.11 12.64
C GLN A 153 0.46 24.02 13.48
N GLU A 154 -0.63 23.51 12.91
CA GLU A 154 -1.89 23.34 13.63
C GLU A 154 -1.76 22.28 14.75
N LEU A 155 -0.99 21.22 14.52
CA LEU A 155 -0.66 20.21 15.53
C LEU A 155 0.17 20.81 16.66
N GLU A 156 1.17 21.63 16.35
CA GLU A 156 1.98 22.34 17.36
C GLU A 156 1.13 23.28 18.23
N LYS A 157 0.22 24.04 17.62
CA LYS A 157 -0.73 24.91 18.36
C LYS A 157 -1.62 24.08 19.30
N LEU A 158 -2.12 22.93 18.84
CA LEU A 158 -2.93 22.04 19.64
C LEU A 158 -2.14 21.49 20.84
N ILE A 159 -0.91 21.02 20.62
CA ILE A 159 -0.03 20.53 21.68
C ILE A 159 0.23 21.64 22.72
N ALA A 160 0.57 22.85 22.27
CA ALA A 160 0.79 24.00 23.16
C ALA A 160 -0.46 24.33 24.01
N SER A 161 -1.65 24.23 23.43
CA SER A 161 -2.90 24.46 24.16
C SER A 161 -3.17 23.39 25.23
N ILE A 162 -2.90 22.11 24.95
CA ILE A 162 -3.10 21.01 25.90
C ILE A 162 -2.08 21.09 27.04
N SER A 163 -0.82 21.43 26.73
CA SER A 163 0.22 21.63 27.74
C SER A 163 -0.06 22.83 28.64
N GLY A 164 -0.62 23.92 28.09
CA GLY A 164 -1.07 25.08 28.86
C GLY A 164 -2.22 24.79 29.83
N LEU A 165 -3.06 23.78 29.55
CA LEU A 165 -4.13 23.34 30.44
C LEU A 165 -3.66 22.47 31.61
N SER A 166 -2.44 21.93 31.56
CA SER A 166 -1.89 21.07 32.62
C SER A 166 -1.23 21.84 33.78
N VAL A 167 -1.10 23.18 33.69
CA VAL A 167 -0.56 24.04 34.76
C VAL A 167 -1.64 25.00 35.27
N SER A 168 -2.79 24.46 35.64
CA SER A 168 -3.81 25.18 36.40
C SER A 168 -4.37 24.27 37.49
N ASN A 169 -3.50 23.88 38.42
CA ASN A 169 -3.89 23.48 39.78
C ASN A 169 -2.71 23.69 40.74
N SER A 170 -2.65 24.88 41.38
CA SER A 170 -2.44 25.05 42.83
C SER A 170 -1.98 26.47 43.18
N SER A 171 -2.95 27.32 43.55
CA SER A 171 -2.88 28.19 44.74
C SER A 171 -4.05 29.17 44.77
N ALA A 172 -5.17 28.74 45.35
CA ALA A 172 -6.14 29.67 45.94
C ALA A 172 -6.95 28.93 47.00
N THR A 173 -6.46 28.95 48.23
CA THR A 173 -7.30 28.91 49.43
C THR A 173 -8.30 30.06 49.37
N GLY A 174 -9.60 29.76 49.52
CA GLY A 174 -10.58 30.76 49.91
C GLY A 174 -11.86 30.78 49.07
N ASP A 175 -12.93 30.40 49.74
CA ASP A 175 -14.34 30.71 49.50
C ASP A 175 -15.15 30.03 48.40
N ALA A 176 -16.17 29.34 48.90
CA ALA A 176 -17.32 28.85 48.17
C ALA A 176 -18.23 30.02 47.78
N THR A 177 -18.53 30.16 46.50
CA THR A 177 -19.87 30.38 45.91
C THR A 177 -19.71 30.80 44.45
N ASN A 178 -20.69 30.40 43.63
CA ASN A 178 -20.89 30.67 42.20
C ASN A 178 -20.43 29.56 41.24
N LEU A 179 -21.37 28.64 40.95
CA LEU A 179 -21.40 27.87 39.71
C LEU A 179 -21.64 28.80 38.52
N PRO A 180 -20.89 28.65 37.42
CA PRO A 180 -21.45 28.74 36.09
C PRO A 180 -21.48 27.34 35.44
N SER A 181 -22.53 27.15 34.65
CA SER A 181 -22.91 25.96 33.91
C SER A 181 -21.77 25.26 33.16
N ARG A 182 -21.66 23.96 33.43
CA ARG A 182 -20.81 23.02 32.69
C ARG A 182 -21.34 22.85 31.26
N ALA A 183 -20.85 23.64 30.31
CA ALA A 183 -20.95 23.32 28.90
C ALA A 183 -19.72 22.48 28.51
N SER A 184 -19.93 21.16 28.40
CA SER A 184 -18.95 20.27 27.78
C SER A 184 -18.75 20.68 26.31
N PRO A 185 -17.53 20.92 25.81
CA PRO A 185 -17.33 21.17 24.40
C PRO A 185 -17.59 19.84 23.68
N ARG A 186 -18.75 19.72 23.03
CA ARG A 186 -18.98 18.65 22.07
C ARG A 186 -17.99 18.88 20.94
N ILE A 187 -17.00 18.01 20.85
CA ILE A 187 -16.14 17.85 19.68
C ILE A 187 -17.05 17.41 18.54
N CYS A 188 -17.59 18.37 17.80
CA CYS A 188 -18.08 18.14 16.45
C CYS A 188 -16.95 18.58 15.53
N SER A 189 -16.17 17.61 15.05
CA SER A 189 -15.32 17.80 13.88
C SER A 189 -16.25 18.11 12.69
N LEU A 190 -16.42 19.40 12.41
CA LEU A 190 -17.02 19.90 11.19
C LEU A 190 -16.02 19.67 10.05
N TRP A 191 -15.93 18.42 9.58
CA TRP A 191 -15.34 18.12 8.29
C TRP A 191 -16.13 18.87 7.22
N ARG A 192 -15.62 20.02 6.78
CA ARG A 192 -16.12 20.70 5.57
C ARG A 192 -15.38 20.11 4.38
N PRO A 193 -16.08 19.51 3.40
CA PRO A 193 -15.48 19.17 2.12
C PRO A 193 -15.07 20.46 1.40
N LEU A 194 -13.80 20.57 0.99
CA LEU A 194 -13.33 21.61 0.07
C LEU A 194 -13.83 21.30 -1.35
N HIS A 195 -15.10 21.57 -1.61
CA HIS A 195 -15.59 21.77 -2.96
C HIS A 195 -16.17 23.17 -3.06
N GLN A 196 -15.28 24.12 -3.35
CA GLN A 196 -15.66 25.44 -3.85
C GLN A 196 -16.18 25.26 -5.29
N ARG A 197 -17.46 24.91 -5.41
CA ARG A 197 -18.18 24.98 -6.69
C ARG A 197 -18.27 26.46 -7.07
N ARG A 198 -17.52 26.84 -8.11
CA ARG A 198 -17.57 28.16 -8.74
C ARG A 198 -19.03 28.49 -9.05
N LYS A 199 -19.56 29.58 -8.45
CA LYS A 199 -20.87 30.13 -8.81
C LYS A 199 -20.85 30.50 -10.29
N VAL A 200 -21.78 29.93 -11.05
CA VAL A 200 -22.29 30.53 -12.28
C VAL A 200 -23.74 30.87 -11.95
N ASP A 201 -24.02 32.16 -11.86
CA ASP A 201 -25.38 32.69 -11.75
C ASP A 201 -26.05 32.44 -13.10
N THR A 202 -27.14 31.69 -13.10
CA THR A 202 -28.09 31.67 -14.21
C THR A 202 -29.48 31.52 -13.62
N GLU A 203 -30.09 32.67 -13.41
CA GLU A 203 -31.52 32.91 -13.30
C GLU A 203 -32.31 32.00 -14.26
N SER A 204 -33.18 31.14 -13.71
CA SER A 204 -34.18 30.39 -14.47
C SER A 204 -35.52 30.66 -13.84
N ASP A 205 -36.27 31.54 -14.50
CA ASP A 205 -37.66 31.86 -14.23
C ASP A 205 -38.52 30.60 -14.26
N GLY A 206 -39.52 30.59 -13.38
CA GLY A 206 -40.45 29.49 -13.23
C GLY A 206 -41.38 29.33 -14.42
N SER A 207 -41.89 28.10 -14.59
CA SER A 207 -43.21 27.91 -15.19
C SER A 207 -43.78 26.60 -14.69
N THR A 208 -44.92 26.72 -13.99
CA THR A 208 -45.78 25.65 -13.50
C THR A 208 -46.84 25.37 -14.55
N GLU A 209 -46.89 24.16 -15.12
CA GLU A 209 -48.09 23.67 -15.82
C GLU A 209 -48.27 22.16 -15.56
N GLU A 210 -49.17 21.88 -14.61
CA GLU A 210 -50.26 20.87 -14.63
C GLU A 210 -50.03 19.58 -15.45
N THR A 211 -49.90 18.44 -14.75
CA THR A 211 -50.10 17.10 -15.33
C THR A 211 -51.56 16.67 -15.18
N ASP A 212 -52.25 16.46 -16.30
CA ASP A 212 -53.53 15.74 -16.36
C ASP A 212 -53.35 14.37 -17.05
N SER A 213 -53.84 13.34 -16.35
CA SER A 213 -54.37 12.03 -16.72
C SER A 213 -54.30 11.59 -18.20
N SER A 214 -54.09 10.32 -18.58
CA SER A 214 -54.83 9.13 -18.15
C SER A 214 -54.20 7.86 -18.74
N GLU A 215 -54.38 6.74 -18.03
CA GLU A 215 -54.36 5.36 -18.56
C GLU A 215 -55.22 5.20 -19.83
N ASN A 216 -54.71 4.45 -20.83
CA ASN A 216 -55.32 3.21 -21.33
C ASN A 216 -54.38 2.47 -22.30
#